data_AF-A0A7X4H6L9-F1
#
_entry.id   AF-A0A7X4H6L9-F1
#
_cell.length_a   1.000
_cell.length_b   1.000
_cell.length_c   1.000
_cell.angle_alpha   90.00
_cell.angle_beta   90.00
_cell.angle_gamma   90.00
#
_symmetry.space_group_name_H-M   'P 1'
#
loop_
_entity.id
_entity.type
_entity.pdbx_description
1 polymer ?
#
loop_
_entity_poly.entity_id
_entity_poly.type
_entity_poly.pdbx_seq_one_letter_code
_entity_poly.pdbx_strand_id
1 'polypeptide(L)'
;GTRRTALPLLLTLIAAAALAWGAVHAAPLARLAGVFGGMSLMTFGGGYAFIPLLQHTVVDTYGWLSPREFIDGLALTQLTPGPATISAAFVGLKVAGLPGAVAACAGMFLPSAVLMIAASGAMQRLRGSPRVQA
;
A
#
# COMPACT_ATOMS: atom_id res chain seq x y z
N GLY A 1 12.68 43.80 -20.72
CA GLY A 1 12.79 42.56 -21.50
C GLY A 1 12.86 41.28 -20.68
N THR A 2 13.34 41.31 -19.44
CA THR A 2 13.78 40.12 -18.66
C THR A 2 12.69 39.38 -17.87
N ARG A 3 11.51 39.97 -17.64
CA ARG A 3 10.44 39.32 -16.85
C ARG A 3 9.61 38.29 -17.62
N ARG A 4 9.65 38.31 -18.97
CA ARG A 4 8.86 37.40 -19.82
C ARG A 4 9.48 36.02 -20.01
N THR A 5 10.79 35.88 -19.79
CA THR A 5 11.52 34.61 -19.93
C THR A 5 11.72 33.86 -18.62
N ALA A 6 11.60 34.55 -17.46
CA ALA A 6 11.72 33.93 -16.15
C ALA A 6 10.53 32.98 -15.83
N LEU A 7 9.33 33.31 -16.31
CA LEU A 7 8.12 32.53 -16.06
C LEU A 7 8.15 31.14 -16.74
N PRO A 8 8.48 30.98 -18.04
CA PRO A 8 8.59 29.66 -18.65
C PRO A 8 9.77 28.84 -18.12
N LEU A 9 10.86 29.48 -17.67
CA LEU A 9 11.99 28.78 -17.03
C LEU A 9 11.65 28.24 -15.63
N LEU A 10 10.87 28.98 -14.84
CA LEU A 10 10.35 28.49 -13.56
C LEU A 10 9.37 27.33 -13.76
N LEU A 11 8.46 27.43 -14.73
CA LEU A 11 7.50 26.37 -15.03
C LEU A 11 8.16 25.08 -15.51
N THR A 12 9.19 25.18 -16.36
CA THR A 12 9.97 24.02 -16.82
C THR A 12 10.80 23.40 -15.70
N LEU A 13 11.38 24.20 -14.80
CA LEU A 13 12.07 23.70 -13.61
C LEU A 13 11.11 23.00 -12.65
N ILE A 14 9.90 23.53 -12.43
CA ILE A 14 8.88 22.90 -11.59
C ILE A 14 8.40 21.59 -12.22
N ALA A 15 8.17 21.56 -13.54
CA ALA A 15 7.75 20.34 -14.24
C ALA A 15 8.86 19.27 -14.24
N ALA A 16 10.12 19.66 -14.47
CA ALA A 16 11.27 18.76 -14.41
C ALA A 16 11.49 18.24 -12.98
N ALA A 17 11.34 19.09 -11.96
CA ALA A 17 11.39 18.67 -10.56
C ALA A 17 10.26 17.69 -10.22
N ALA A 18 9.03 17.94 -10.66
CA ALA A 18 7.91 17.02 -10.46
C ALA A 18 8.11 15.66 -11.15
N LEU A 19 8.65 15.66 -12.38
CA LEU A 19 8.99 14.45 -13.13
C LEU A 19 10.13 13.66 -12.49
N ALA A 20 11.20 14.35 -12.07
CA ALA A 20 12.30 13.75 -11.34
C ALA A 20 11.83 13.20 -9.99
N TRP A 21 10.92 13.91 -9.32
CA TRP A 21 10.33 13.45 -8.06
C TRP A 21 9.53 12.17 -8.27
N GLY A 22 8.66 12.12 -9.29
CA GLY A 22 7.90 10.92 -9.65
C GLY A 22 8.80 9.74 -10.05
N ALA A 23 9.86 9.99 -10.82
CA ALA A 23 10.80 8.95 -11.26
C ALA A 23 11.56 8.32 -10.09
N VAL A 24 12.00 9.13 -9.11
CA VAL A 24 12.70 8.64 -7.92
C VAL A 24 11.77 7.86 -6.98
N HIS A 25 10.48 8.17 -6.97
CA HIS A 25 9.50 7.51 -6.08
C HIS A 25 8.88 6.25 -6.70
N ALA A 26 9.00 6.03 -8.02
CA ALA A 26 8.38 4.88 -8.70
C ALA A 26 8.84 3.51 -8.15
N ALA A 27 10.14 3.35 -7.89
CA ALA A 27 10.69 2.10 -7.33
C ALA A 27 10.19 1.78 -5.90
N PRO A 28 10.23 2.72 -4.93
CA PRO A 28 9.68 2.46 -3.60
C PRO A 28 8.16 2.27 -3.61
N LEU A 29 7.41 2.95 -4.49
CA LEU A 29 5.97 2.78 -4.65
C LEU A 29 5.59 1.34 -5.08
N ALA A 30 6.26 0.81 -6.10
CA ALA A 30 6.04 -0.55 -6.58
C ALA A 30 6.39 -1.59 -5.51
N ARG A 31 7.47 -1.35 -4.75
CA ARG A 31 7.88 -2.22 -3.64
C ARG A 31 6.86 -2.22 -2.51
N LEU A 32 6.35 -1.05 -2.10
CA LEU A 32 5.30 -0.94 -1.09
C LEU A 32 4.04 -1.69 -1.54
N ALA A 33 3.57 -1.44 -2.76
CA ALA A 33 2.38 -2.09 -3.29
C ALA A 33 2.53 -3.63 -3.35
N GLY A 34 3.70 -4.13 -3.75
CA GLY A 34 3.97 -5.57 -3.80
C GLY A 34 4.03 -6.22 -2.41
N VAL A 35 4.71 -5.58 -1.46
CA VAL A 35 4.86 -6.09 -0.08
C VAL A 35 3.51 -6.13 0.64
N PHE A 36 2.77 -5.03 0.63
CA PHE A 36 1.44 -4.97 1.25
C PHE A 36 0.42 -5.83 0.50
N GLY A 37 0.56 -5.98 -0.83
CA GLY A 37 -0.24 -6.90 -1.62
C GLY A 37 -0.04 -8.36 -1.24
N GLY A 38 1.21 -8.79 -1.05
CA GLY A 38 1.51 -10.12 -0.54
C GLY A 38 0.93 -10.36 0.87
N MET A 39 1.08 -9.38 1.77
CA MET A 39 0.50 -9.46 3.11
C MET A 39 -1.03 -9.56 3.09
N SER A 40 -1.70 -8.79 2.22
CA SER A 40 -3.16 -8.82 2.05
C SER A 40 -3.69 -10.20 1.64
N LEU A 41 -2.95 -10.92 0.81
CA LEU A 41 -3.32 -12.29 0.43
C LEU A 41 -3.14 -13.27 1.60
N MET A 42 -2.14 -13.05 2.45
CA MET A 42 -1.85 -13.91 3.61
C MET A 42 -2.82 -13.67 4.79
N THR A 43 -3.36 -12.46 4.94
CA THR A 43 -4.35 -12.16 6.00
C THR A 43 -5.68 -12.88 5.79
N PHE A 44 -6.01 -13.29 4.55
CA PHE A 44 -7.24 -14.01 4.21
C PHE A 44 -7.31 -15.45 4.77
N GLY A 45 -6.21 -16.00 5.32
CA GLY A 45 -6.12 -17.38 5.82
C GLY A 45 -5.59 -17.54 7.25
N GLY A 46 -5.19 -16.47 7.93
CA GLY A 46 -4.60 -16.54 9.26
C GLY A 46 -4.17 -15.19 9.81
N GLY A 47 -5.13 -14.34 10.17
CA GLY A 47 -4.88 -12.97 10.66
C GLY A 47 -3.93 -12.87 11.87
N TYR A 48 -3.74 -13.94 12.63
CA TYR A 48 -2.83 -14.03 13.77
C TYR A 48 -1.34 -13.84 13.40
N ALA A 49 -0.94 -14.16 12.16
CA ALA A 49 0.43 -14.01 11.71
C ALA A 49 0.77 -12.59 11.19
N PHE A 50 -0.22 -11.69 11.09
CA PHE A 50 -0.04 -10.40 10.42
C PHE A 50 0.93 -9.47 11.15
N ILE A 51 0.75 -9.29 12.46
CA ILE A 51 1.60 -8.39 13.27
C ILE A 51 3.07 -8.83 13.27
N PRO A 52 3.43 -10.11 13.56
CA PRO A 52 4.83 -10.53 13.53
C PRO A 52 5.41 -10.48 12.11
N LEU A 53 4.64 -10.80 11.07
CA LEU A 53 5.09 -10.68 9.67
C LEU A 53 5.36 -9.23 9.29
N LEU A 54 4.48 -8.31 9.70
CA LEU A 54 4.62 -6.89 9.47
C LEU A 54 5.87 -6.36 10.19
N GLN A 55 6.06 -6.71 11.46
CA GLN A 55 7.25 -6.33 12.23
C GLN A 55 8.52 -6.80 11.52
N HIS A 56 8.60 -8.09 11.17
CA HIS A 56 9.77 -8.65 10.50
C HIS A 56 10.05 -7.94 9.17
N THR A 57 9.01 -7.70 8.37
CA THR A 57 9.17 -7.08 7.05
C THR A 57 9.61 -5.62 7.16
N VAL A 58 8.96 -4.86 8.02
CA VAL A 58 9.12 -3.41 8.09
C VAL A 58 10.33 -3.00 8.92
N VAL A 59 10.69 -3.79 9.94
CA VAL A 59 11.83 -3.53 10.83
C VAL A 59 13.07 -4.30 10.40
N ASP A 60 12.98 -5.62 10.26
CA ASP A 60 14.18 -6.46 10.04
C ASP A 60 14.59 -6.53 8.56
N THR A 61 13.63 -6.67 7.64
CA THR A 61 13.93 -6.88 6.21
C THR A 61 14.20 -5.56 5.48
N TYR A 62 13.31 -4.58 5.63
CA TYR A 62 13.42 -3.31 4.90
C TYR A 62 13.97 -2.16 5.72
N GLY A 63 14.00 -2.26 7.06
CA GLY A 63 14.49 -1.20 7.94
C GLY A 63 13.73 0.12 7.79
N TRP A 64 12.46 0.08 7.38
CA TRP A 64 11.63 1.27 7.18
C TRP A 64 11.22 1.93 8.49
N LEU A 65 11.11 1.16 9.57
CA LEU A 65 10.81 1.63 10.91
C LEU A 65 11.76 1.01 11.92
N SER A 66 12.12 1.78 12.95
CA SER A 66 12.76 1.24 14.13
C SER A 66 11.77 0.39 14.96
N PRO A 67 12.27 -0.52 15.83
CA PRO A 67 11.40 -1.30 16.72
C PRO A 67 10.48 -0.43 17.59
N ARG A 68 10.97 0.74 18.02
CA ARG A 68 10.16 1.70 18.81
C ARG A 68 9.06 2.33 17.97
N GLU A 69 9.38 2.83 16.77
CA GLU A 69 8.38 3.41 15.88
C GLU A 69 7.34 2.38 15.42
N PHE A 70 7.72 1.09 15.32
CA PHE A 70 6.78 0.01 15.06
C PHE A 70 5.79 -0.17 16.22
N ILE A 71 6.26 -0.17 17.47
CA ILE A 71 5.38 -0.28 18.65
C ILE A 71 4.46 0.94 18.76
N ASP A 72 4.98 2.15 18.52
CA ASP A 72 4.18 3.39 18.53
C ASP A 72 3.12 3.38 17.41
N GLY A 73 3.51 2.92 16.22
CA GLY A 73 2.60 2.71 15.09
C GLY A 73 1.53 1.67 15.40
N LEU A 74 1.91 0.54 16.01
CA LEU A 74 0.96 -0.49 16.43
C LEU A 74 -0.03 0.06 17.45
N ALA A 75 0.44 0.83 18.44
CA ALA A 75 -0.43 1.50 19.41
C ALA A 75 -1.44 2.43 18.74
N LEU A 76 -1.00 3.26 17.77
CA LEU A 76 -1.90 4.10 16.96
C LEU A 76 -2.97 3.29 16.23
N THR A 77 -2.62 2.12 15.73
CA THR A 77 -3.55 1.25 15.03
C THR A 77 -4.57 0.55 15.92
N GLN A 78 -4.29 0.43 17.22
CA GLN A 78 -5.22 -0.09 18.22
C GLN A 78 -6.16 1.01 18.76
N LEU A 79 -5.78 2.28 18.62
CA LEU A 79 -6.62 3.44 18.96
C LEU A 79 -7.69 3.74 17.91
N THR A 80 -7.49 3.25 16.70
CA THR A 80 -8.36 3.46 15.54
C THR A 80 -8.92 2.09 15.11
N PRO A 81 -10.15 2.00 14.57
CA PRO A 81 -10.68 0.71 14.13
C PRO A 81 -9.93 0.24 12.88
N GLY A 82 -8.83 -0.51 13.04
CA GLY A 82 -8.16 -1.26 11.97
C GLY A 82 -6.62 -1.28 11.98
N PRO A 83 -5.98 -2.39 12.39
CA PRO A 83 -4.51 -2.55 12.37
C PRO A 83 -3.87 -2.49 10.98
N ALA A 84 -4.53 -3.07 9.97
CA ALA A 84 -4.00 -3.25 8.63
C ALA A 84 -3.80 -1.94 7.84
N THR A 85 -4.86 -1.12 7.77
CA THR A 85 -4.90 0.10 6.94
C THR A 85 -3.95 1.16 7.44
N ILE A 86 -3.92 1.37 8.75
CA ILE A 86 -3.16 2.46 9.36
C ILE A 86 -1.69 2.10 9.41
N SER A 87 -1.36 0.82 9.60
CA SER A 87 0.01 0.32 9.41
C SER A 87 0.50 0.54 7.98
N ALA A 88 -0.31 0.17 6.97
CA ALA A 88 0.06 0.37 5.56
C ALA A 88 0.22 1.86 5.22
N ALA A 89 -0.70 2.70 5.66
CA ALA A 89 -0.64 4.15 5.45
C ALA A 89 0.58 4.77 6.13
N PHE A 90 0.88 4.39 7.38
CA PHE A 90 2.00 4.93 8.15
C PHE A 90 3.36 4.52 7.56
N VAL A 91 3.53 3.23 7.23
CA VAL A 91 4.73 2.72 6.56
C VAL A 91 4.90 3.40 5.19
N GLY A 92 3.83 3.48 4.39
CA GLY A 92 3.88 4.13 3.09
C GLY A 92 4.22 5.63 3.18
N LEU A 93 3.67 6.33 4.18
CA LEU A 93 3.96 7.73 4.44
C LEU A 93 5.44 7.94 4.80
N LYS A 94 6.03 7.04 5.59
CA LYS A 94 7.44 7.10 5.98
C LYS A 94 8.40 6.78 4.82
N VAL A 95 8.03 5.88 3.93
CA VAL A 95 8.90 5.42 2.83
C VAL A 95 8.88 6.37 1.63
N ALA A 96 7.71 6.87 1.23
CA ALA A 96 7.58 7.68 0.02
C ALA A 96 6.55 8.83 0.16
N GLY A 97 6.26 9.27 1.38
CA GLY A 97 5.29 10.34 1.63
C GLY A 97 3.86 9.95 1.24
N LEU A 98 3.04 10.96 0.92
CA LEU A 98 1.63 10.75 0.56
C LEU A 98 1.41 9.73 -0.58
N PRO A 99 2.19 9.72 -1.69
CA PRO A 99 2.00 8.71 -2.72
C PRO A 99 2.37 7.30 -2.23
N GLY A 100 3.36 7.18 -1.34
CA GLY A 100 3.70 5.92 -0.69
C GLY A 100 2.57 5.37 0.17
N ALA A 101 1.90 6.24 0.94
CA ALA A 101 0.73 5.86 1.74
C ALA A 101 -0.41 5.34 0.86
N VAL A 102 -0.71 6.03 -0.25
CA VAL A 102 -1.74 5.61 -1.20
C VAL A 102 -1.37 4.27 -1.84
N ALA A 103 -0.12 4.07 -2.26
CA ALA A 103 0.33 2.82 -2.88
C ALA A 103 0.31 1.64 -1.90
N ALA A 104 0.73 1.85 -0.64
CA ALA A 104 0.68 0.82 0.39
C ALA A 104 -0.77 0.42 0.72
N CYS A 105 -1.68 1.39 0.88
CA CYS A 105 -3.10 1.14 1.07
C CYS A 105 -3.72 0.42 -0.14
N ALA A 106 -3.42 0.88 -1.36
CA ALA A 106 -3.90 0.25 -2.58
C ALA A 106 -3.41 -1.21 -2.67
N GLY A 107 -2.13 -1.46 -2.41
CA GLY A 107 -1.57 -2.80 -2.31
C GLY A 107 -2.25 -3.65 -1.23
N MET A 108 -2.59 -3.08 -0.08
CA MET A 108 -3.26 -3.80 1.00
C MET A 108 -4.71 -4.20 0.68
N PHE A 109 -5.43 -3.45 -0.17
CA PHE A 109 -6.86 -3.70 -0.41
C PHE A 109 -7.19 -4.28 -1.79
N LEU A 110 -6.50 -3.84 -2.85
CA LEU A 110 -6.77 -4.29 -4.22
C LEU A 110 -6.74 -5.82 -4.39
N PRO A 111 -5.73 -6.57 -3.93
CA PRO A 111 -5.68 -8.00 -4.15
C PRO A 111 -6.82 -8.75 -3.44
N SER A 112 -7.14 -8.36 -2.21
CA SER A 112 -8.30 -8.92 -1.47
C SER A 112 -9.63 -8.59 -2.17
N ALA A 113 -9.79 -7.37 -2.68
CA ALA A 113 -10.99 -6.97 -3.44
C ALA A 113 -11.12 -7.78 -4.74
N VAL A 114 -10.03 -7.96 -5.49
CA VAL A 114 -9.98 -8.76 -6.71
C VAL A 114 -10.33 -10.22 -6.42
N LEU A 115 -9.75 -10.81 -5.36
CA LEU A 115 -10.09 -12.17 -4.93
C LEU A 115 -11.56 -12.32 -4.59
N MET A 116 -12.14 -11.37 -3.84
CA MET A 116 -13.56 -11.41 -3.48
C MET A 116 -14.47 -11.34 -4.71
N ILE A 117 -14.16 -10.45 -5.66
CA ILE A 117 -14.92 -10.33 -6.91
C ILE A 117 -14.80 -11.62 -7.74
N ALA A 118 -13.60 -12.18 -7.83
CA ALA A 118 -13.36 -13.45 -8.54
C ALA A 118 -14.11 -14.63 -7.89
N ALA A 119 -14.06 -14.73 -6.55
CA ALA A 119 -14.75 -15.75 -5.78
C ALA A 119 -16.28 -15.62 -5.91
N SER A 120 -16.81 -14.39 -5.84
CA SER A 120 -18.23 -14.11 -6.07
C SER A 120 -18.67 -14.53 -7.48
N GLY A 121 -17.90 -14.16 -8.50
CA GLY A 121 -18.16 -14.58 -9.89
C GLY A 121 -18.11 -16.09 -10.07
N ALA A 122 -17.14 -16.78 -9.45
CA ALA A 122 -17.05 -18.23 -9.46
C ALA A 122 -18.26 -18.88 -8.75
N MET A 123 -18.70 -18.33 -7.62
CA MET A 123 -19.86 -18.84 -6.89
C MET A 123 -21.17 -18.67 -7.67
N GLN A 124 -21.34 -17.56 -8.41
CA GLN A 124 -22.51 -17.40 -9.29
C GLN A 124 -22.52 -18.43 -10.43
N ARG A 125 -21.34 -18.73 -11.02
CA ARG A 125 -21.21 -19.78 -12.03
C ARG A 125 -21.54 -21.18 -11.48
N LEU A 126 -21.16 -21.46 -10.24
CA LEU A 126 -21.46 -22.72 -9.56
C LEU A 126 -22.93 -22.85 -9.15
N ARG A 127 -23.55 -21.76 -8.67
CA ARG A 127 -24.99 -21.70 -8.34
C ARG A 127 -25.91 -21.90 -9.55
N GLY A 128 -25.44 -21.55 -10.75
CA GLY A 128 -26.15 -21.81 -12.02
C GLY A 128 -25.98 -23.24 -12.55
N SER A 129 -25.18 -24.10 -11.89
CA SER A 129 -24.96 -25.47 -12.36
C SER A 129 -26.03 -26.43 -11.84
N PRO A 130 -26.56 -27.35 -12.69
CA PRO A 130 -27.59 -28.33 -12.29
C PRO A 130 -27.19 -29.27 -11.16
N ARG A 131 -25.89 -29.35 -10.81
CA ARG A 131 -25.34 -30.22 -9.76
C ARG A 131 -25.52 -29.67 -8.34
N VAL A 132 -25.91 -28.39 -8.19
CA VAL A 132 -26.13 -27.74 -6.88
C VAL A 132 -27.63 -27.52 -6.58
N GLN A 133 -28.51 -27.69 -7.58
CA GLN A 133 -29.96 -27.59 -7.43
C GLN A 133 -30.68 -28.94 -7.29
N ALA A 134 -29.93 -30.04 -7.17
CA ALA A 134 -30.45 -31.38 -6.86
C ALA A 134 -30.24 -31.68 -5.37
#